data_AF-A0A9R1H8J8-F1
#
_entry.id   AF-A0A9R1H8J8-F1
#
_cell.length_a   1.000
_cell.length_b   1.000
_cell.length_c   1.000
_cell.angle_alpha   90.00
_cell.angle_beta   90.00
_cell.angle_gamma   90.00
#
_symmetry.space_group_name_H-M   'P 1'
#
loop_
_entity.id
_entity.type
_entity.pdbx_description
1 polymer ?
#
loop_
_entity_poly.entity_id
_entity_poly.type
_entity_poly.pdbx_seq_one_letter_code
_entity_poly.pdbx_strand_id
1 'polypeptide(L)'
;MAAAAGSYGKLHKSFKLAARSILTAFSREDLNNAFPSFTDAERERLYQMFIYVIKSLHGNIVEEFRNVCDEIEIATALDKVDQFVEEQTLDVLSSDKTSIEDIKERISKEKKDEIERLKGLLEKTQERNNAMKARIEPLKQGEDFNDTRDVLTKLKQWNSACQSYDDH
;
A
#
# COMPACT_ATOMS: atom_id res chain seq x y z
N MET A 1 -1.45 -39.21 15.56
CA MET A 1 -1.49 -38.28 14.42
C MET A 1 -2.79 -37.50 14.51
N ALA A 2 -2.73 -36.27 15.01
CA ALA A 2 -3.90 -35.42 15.14
C ALA A 2 -4.40 -35.04 13.73
N ALA A 3 -5.70 -35.16 13.50
CA ALA A 3 -6.32 -34.72 12.26
C ALA A 3 -6.09 -33.21 12.11
N ALA A 4 -5.44 -32.80 11.02
CA ALA A 4 -5.21 -31.41 10.68
C ALA A 4 -6.57 -30.67 10.64
N ALA A 5 -6.82 -29.82 11.63
CA ALA A 5 -8.03 -28.98 11.70
C ALA A 5 -7.96 -27.77 10.75
N GLY A 6 -6.84 -27.61 10.01
CA GLY A 6 -6.61 -26.54 9.03
C GLY A 6 -7.22 -26.80 7.65
N SER A 7 -7.12 -25.79 6.80
CA SER A 7 -7.62 -25.75 5.42
C SER A 7 -7.07 -26.89 4.56
N TYR A 8 -5.80 -27.30 4.77
CA TYR A 8 -5.24 -28.46 4.08
C TYR A 8 -5.95 -29.77 4.43
N GLY A 9 -6.30 -29.98 5.71
CA GLY A 9 -7.06 -31.15 6.14
C GLY A 9 -8.43 -31.23 5.48
N LYS A 10 -9.10 -30.08 5.30
CA LYS A 10 -10.38 -29.98 4.57
C LYS A 10 -10.20 -30.31 3.09
N LEU A 11 -9.18 -29.76 2.44
CA LEU A 11 -8.84 -30.05 1.04
C LEU A 11 -8.62 -31.55 0.81
N HIS A 12 -7.73 -32.16 1.60
CA HIS A 12 -7.41 -33.58 1.50
C HIS A 12 -8.63 -34.48 1.71
N LYS A 13 -9.45 -34.15 2.71
CA LYS A 13 -10.68 -34.90 3.00
C LYS A 13 -11.68 -34.81 1.84
N SER A 14 -11.91 -33.60 1.33
CA SER A 14 -12.81 -33.36 0.20
C SER A 14 -12.35 -34.08 -1.05
N PHE A 15 -11.05 -34.02 -1.36
CA PHE A 15 -10.49 -34.74 -2.51
C PHE A 15 -10.66 -36.26 -2.38
N LYS A 16 -10.30 -36.84 -1.22
CA LYS A 16 -10.51 -38.28 -0.97
C LYS A 16 -11.97 -38.70 -1.09
N LEU A 17 -12.90 -37.85 -0.65
CA LEU A 17 -14.32 -38.12 -0.79
C LEU A 17 -14.75 -38.10 -2.27
N ALA A 18 -14.30 -37.11 -3.03
CA ALA A 18 -14.57 -37.04 -4.47
C ALA A 18 -13.97 -38.23 -5.23
N ALA A 19 -12.72 -38.60 -4.96
CA ALA A 19 -12.04 -39.73 -5.61
C ALA A 19 -12.76 -41.08 -5.36
N ARG A 20 -13.42 -41.26 -4.22
CA ARG A 20 -14.21 -42.48 -3.93
C ARG A 20 -15.35 -42.70 -4.93
N SER A 21 -15.89 -41.65 -5.56
CA SER A 21 -16.96 -41.78 -6.55
C SER A 21 -16.60 -42.72 -7.71
N ILE A 22 -15.30 -42.81 -8.06
CA ILE A 22 -14.79 -43.69 -9.11
C ILE A 22 -15.06 -45.16 -8.79
N LEU A 23 -14.98 -45.53 -7.50
CA LEU A 23 -15.22 -46.92 -7.06
C LEU A 23 -16.67 -47.36 -7.28
N THR A 24 -17.58 -46.40 -7.45
CA THR A 24 -19.02 -46.62 -7.61
C THR A 24 -19.55 -46.16 -8.98
N ALA A 25 -18.67 -45.70 -9.88
CA ALA A 25 -19.08 -45.10 -11.15
C ALA A 25 -19.64 -46.12 -12.15
N PHE A 26 -19.45 -47.42 -11.91
CA PHE A 26 -19.86 -48.48 -12.82
C PHE A 26 -20.32 -49.70 -12.03
N SER A 27 -21.57 -50.08 -12.26
CA SER A 27 -22.20 -51.21 -11.59
C SER A 27 -22.03 -52.51 -12.37
N ARG A 28 -22.41 -53.62 -11.74
CA ARG A 28 -22.51 -54.92 -12.41
C ARG A 28 -23.59 -54.92 -13.49
N GLU A 29 -24.67 -54.18 -13.29
CA GLU A 29 -25.75 -54.05 -14.27
C GLU A 29 -25.28 -53.30 -15.51
N ASP A 30 -24.50 -52.23 -15.34
CA ASP A 30 -23.89 -51.49 -16.46
C ASP A 30 -22.99 -52.40 -17.30
N LEU A 31 -22.25 -53.32 -16.67
CA LEU A 31 -21.44 -54.32 -17.38
C LEU A 31 -22.31 -55.30 -18.19
N ASN A 32 -23.39 -55.80 -17.59
CA ASN A 32 -24.29 -56.72 -18.28
C ASN A 32 -24.94 -56.06 -19.50
N ASN A 33 -25.34 -54.79 -19.35
CA ASN A 33 -25.95 -54.01 -20.42
C ASN A 33 -24.94 -53.62 -21.51
N ALA A 34 -23.69 -53.37 -21.16
CA ALA A 34 -22.62 -53.05 -22.12
C ALA A 34 -22.14 -54.28 -22.91
N PHE A 35 -22.20 -55.48 -22.32
CA PHE A 35 -21.73 -56.73 -22.92
C PHE A 35 -22.83 -57.83 -22.93
N PRO A 36 -23.95 -57.61 -23.64
CA PRO A 36 -25.06 -58.55 -23.65
C PRO A 36 -24.74 -59.85 -24.39
N SER A 37 -23.82 -59.82 -25.35
CA SER A 37 -23.40 -60.99 -26.15
C SER A 37 -22.50 -61.96 -25.39
N PHE A 38 -21.95 -61.54 -24.25
CA PHE A 38 -21.04 -62.38 -23.46
C PHE A 38 -21.83 -63.41 -22.65
N THR A 39 -21.18 -64.50 -22.28
CA THR A 39 -21.73 -65.44 -21.30
C THR A 39 -21.62 -64.89 -19.89
N ASP A 40 -22.35 -65.46 -18.94
CA ASP A 40 -22.27 -65.06 -17.53
C ASP A 40 -20.85 -65.22 -16.95
N ALA A 41 -20.13 -66.26 -17.37
CA ALA A 41 -18.76 -66.51 -16.94
C ALA A 41 -17.78 -65.44 -17.46
N GLU A 42 -17.93 -65.02 -18.72
CA GLU A 42 -17.10 -63.96 -19.30
C GLU A 42 -17.39 -62.61 -18.64
N ARG A 43 -18.67 -62.30 -18.38
CA ARG A 43 -19.06 -61.08 -17.68
C ARG A 43 -18.55 -61.05 -16.24
N GLU A 44 -18.60 -62.16 -15.51
CA GLU A 44 -18.04 -62.25 -14.17
C GLU A 44 -16.53 -61.97 -14.17
N ARG A 45 -15.79 -62.62 -15.09
CA ARG A 45 -14.35 -62.44 -15.20
C ARG A 45 -13.99 -60.99 -15.56
N LEU A 46 -14.74 -60.38 -16.46
CA LEU A 46 -14.56 -58.98 -16.85
C LEU A 46 -14.86 -58.03 -15.69
N TYR A 47 -15.93 -58.27 -14.93
CA TYR A 47 -16.29 -57.45 -13.77
C TYR A 47 -15.22 -57.52 -12.67
N GLN A 48 -14.63 -58.70 -12.43
CA GLN A 48 -13.50 -58.83 -11.50
C GLN A 48 -12.26 -58.06 -11.96
N MET A 49 -11.91 -58.14 -13.26
CA MET A 49 -10.84 -57.33 -13.83
C MET A 49 -11.13 -55.84 -13.71
N PHE A 50 -12.36 -55.42 -13.99
CA PHE A 50 -12.79 -54.03 -13.86
C PHE A 50 -12.63 -53.51 -12.43
N ILE A 51 -13.10 -54.26 -11.42
CA ILE A 51 -12.91 -53.92 -10.00
C ILE A 51 -11.42 -53.75 -9.67
N TYR A 52 -10.57 -54.65 -10.17
CA TYR A 52 -9.13 -54.57 -9.94
C TYR A 52 -8.53 -53.29 -10.52
N VAL A 53 -8.85 -52.98 -11.78
CA VAL A 53 -8.39 -51.76 -12.47
C VAL A 53 -8.87 -50.51 -11.73
N ILE A 54 -10.14 -50.44 -11.35
CA ILE A 54 -10.72 -49.29 -10.66
C ILE A 54 -10.11 -49.07 -9.28
N LYS A 55 -9.86 -50.14 -8.52
CA LYS A 55 -9.16 -50.04 -7.22
C LYS A 55 -7.73 -49.52 -7.39
N SER A 56 -7.01 -50.03 -8.39
CA SER A 56 -5.65 -49.57 -8.71
C SER A 56 -5.65 -48.10 -9.12
N LEU A 57 -6.55 -47.70 -10.04
CA LEU A 57 -6.70 -46.32 -10.48
C LEU A 57 -7.03 -45.36 -9.33
N HIS A 58 -7.98 -45.74 -8.46
CA HIS A 58 -8.31 -44.96 -7.27
C HIS A 58 -7.08 -44.77 -6.36
N GLY A 59 -6.31 -45.85 -6.13
CA GLY A 59 -5.06 -45.78 -5.36
C GLY A 59 -4.07 -44.79 -5.97
N ASN A 60 -3.80 -44.93 -7.26
CA ASN A 60 -2.86 -44.07 -8.00
C ASN A 60 -3.30 -42.60 -7.97
N ILE A 61 -4.59 -42.30 -8.19
CA ILE A 61 -5.08 -40.90 -8.15
C ILE A 61 -4.87 -40.28 -6.77
N VAL A 62 -5.17 -41.02 -5.70
CA VAL A 62 -5.00 -40.53 -4.32
C VAL A 62 -3.52 -40.33 -3.96
N GLU A 63 -2.66 -41.20 -4.47
CA GLU A 63 -1.21 -41.10 -4.31
C GLU A 63 -0.61 -39.92 -5.09
N GLU A 64 -0.92 -39.81 -6.39
CA GLU A 64 -0.43 -38.71 -7.22
C GLU A 64 -0.89 -37.34 -6.71
N PHE A 65 -2.13 -37.23 -6.27
CA PHE A 65 -2.61 -35.99 -5.65
C PHE A 65 -1.79 -35.61 -4.41
N ARG A 66 -1.44 -36.59 -3.56
CA ARG A 66 -0.59 -36.37 -2.40
C ARG A 66 0.81 -35.93 -2.83
N ASN A 67 1.41 -36.60 -3.81
CA ASN A 67 2.74 -36.26 -4.33
C ASN A 67 2.78 -34.82 -4.86
N VAL A 68 1.77 -34.41 -5.64
CA VAL A 68 1.65 -33.03 -6.13
C VAL A 68 1.49 -32.03 -4.98
N CYS A 69 0.66 -32.34 -3.98
CA CYS A 69 0.49 -31.48 -2.80
C CYS A 69 1.81 -31.28 -2.03
N ASP A 70 2.60 -32.35 -1.90
CA ASP A 70 3.90 -32.33 -1.24
C ASP A 70 4.92 -31.54 -2.07
N GLU A 71 4.96 -31.76 -3.40
CA GLU A 71 5.85 -31.07 -4.34
C GLU A 71 5.66 -29.55 -4.34
N ILE A 72 4.41 -29.08 -4.33
CA ILE A 72 4.10 -27.65 -4.35
C ILE A 72 4.04 -27.03 -2.95
N GLU A 73 4.32 -27.81 -1.90
CA GLU A 73 4.24 -27.40 -0.50
C GLU A 73 2.90 -26.74 -0.11
N ILE A 74 1.77 -27.25 -0.66
CA ILE A 74 0.46 -26.63 -0.47
C ILE A 74 0.03 -26.61 1.00
N ALA A 75 0.46 -27.61 1.78
CA ALA A 75 0.19 -27.67 3.22
C ALA A 75 0.80 -26.45 3.92
N THR A 76 2.08 -26.15 3.64
CA THR A 76 2.79 -24.99 4.18
C THR A 76 2.13 -23.67 3.77
N ALA A 77 1.69 -23.57 2.50
CA ALA A 77 1.01 -22.37 2.01
C ALA A 77 -0.34 -22.15 2.71
N LEU A 78 -1.14 -23.21 2.88
CA LEU A 78 -2.43 -23.14 3.56
C LEU A 78 -2.28 -22.90 5.06
N ASP A 79 -1.26 -23.46 5.71
CA ASP A 79 -0.97 -23.20 7.12
C ASP A 79 -0.64 -21.71 7.36
N LYS A 80 0.12 -21.07 6.46
CA LYS A 80 0.39 -19.62 6.52
C LYS A 80 -0.89 -18.79 6.35
N VAL A 81 -1.79 -19.21 5.46
CA VAL A 81 -3.09 -18.55 5.27
C VAL A 81 -3.96 -18.70 6.52
N ASP A 82 -4.04 -19.91 7.08
CA ASP A 82 -4.81 -20.18 8.29
C ASP A 82 -4.27 -19.35 9.47
N GLN A 83 -2.94 -19.28 9.64
CA GLN A 83 -2.29 -18.44 10.64
C GLN A 83 -2.62 -16.96 10.44
N PHE A 84 -2.53 -16.44 9.21
CA PHE A 84 -2.84 -15.04 8.92
C PHE A 84 -4.31 -14.69 9.19
N VAL A 85 -5.23 -15.61 8.91
CA VAL A 85 -6.65 -15.44 9.24
C VAL A 85 -6.89 -15.44 10.75
N GLU A 86 -6.22 -16.34 11.48
CA GLU A 86 -6.27 -16.37 12.95
C GLU A 86 -5.70 -15.08 13.55
N GLU A 87 -4.54 -14.62 13.08
CA GLU A 87 -3.91 -13.36 13.48
C GLU A 87 -4.84 -12.16 13.25
N GLN A 88 -5.45 -12.02 12.07
CA GLN A 88 -6.42 -10.96 11.81
C GLN A 88 -7.68 -11.04 12.67
N THR A 89 -8.10 -12.24 13.06
CA THR A 89 -9.29 -12.43 13.90
C THR A 89 -9.00 -12.06 15.36
N LEU A 90 -7.77 -12.34 15.83
CA LEU A 90 -7.32 -12.05 17.19
C LEU A 90 -6.84 -10.60 17.35
N ASP A 91 -6.33 -9.99 16.28
CA ASP A 91 -5.96 -8.59 16.26
C ASP A 91 -7.22 -7.71 16.13
N VAL A 92 -7.93 -7.58 17.25
CA VAL A 92 -9.08 -6.67 17.43
C VAL A 92 -8.67 -5.21 17.09
N LEU A 93 -7.38 -4.87 17.18
CA LEU A 93 -6.82 -3.57 16.82
C LEU A 93 -6.45 -3.45 15.33
N SER A 94 -6.30 -4.55 14.57
CA SER A 94 -6.23 -4.48 13.08
C SER A 94 -7.60 -4.21 12.46
N SER A 95 -8.67 -4.49 13.19
CA SER A 95 -10.02 -4.04 12.84
C SER A 95 -10.18 -2.52 12.96
N ASP A 96 -9.22 -1.83 13.60
CA ASP A 96 -8.94 -0.43 13.30
C ASP A 96 -8.31 -0.35 11.91
N LYS A 97 -9.19 -0.43 10.90
CA LYS A 97 -9.13 0.57 9.85
C LYS A 97 -8.83 1.87 10.56
N THR A 98 -7.63 2.41 10.42
CA THR A 98 -7.33 3.80 10.81
C THR A 98 -8.49 4.58 10.22
N SER A 99 -9.43 5.00 11.06
CA SER A 99 -10.73 5.34 10.53
C SER A 99 -10.49 6.54 9.62
N ILE A 100 -11.31 6.72 8.59
CA ILE A 100 -11.18 7.92 7.75
C ILE A 100 -11.19 9.18 8.63
N GLU A 101 -11.87 9.12 9.78
CA GLU A 101 -11.88 10.15 10.80
C GLU A 101 -10.51 10.33 11.49
N ASP A 102 -9.77 9.27 11.82
CA ASP A 102 -8.45 9.34 12.47
C ASP A 102 -7.40 9.92 11.52
N ILE A 103 -7.46 9.53 10.24
CA ILE A 103 -6.60 10.07 9.18
C ILE A 103 -6.89 11.57 9.00
N LYS A 104 -8.17 11.93 8.96
CA LYS A 104 -8.62 13.33 8.86
C LYS A 104 -8.18 14.15 10.07
N GLU A 105 -8.27 13.62 11.29
CA GLU A 105 -7.84 14.32 12.49
C GLU A 105 -6.33 14.57 12.50
N ARG A 106 -5.52 13.56 12.15
CA ARG A 106 -4.06 13.71 12.03
C ARG A 106 -3.67 14.75 10.98
N ILE A 107 -4.24 14.66 9.77
CA ILE A 107 -3.96 15.62 8.69
C ILE A 107 -4.39 17.03 9.11
N SER A 108 -5.56 17.16 9.75
CA SER A 108 -6.06 18.45 10.21
C SER A 108 -5.14 19.07 11.26
N LYS A 109 -4.58 18.26 12.17
CA LYS A 109 -3.62 18.73 13.18
C LYS A 109 -2.30 19.19 12.53
N GLU A 110 -1.71 18.37 11.66
CA GLU A 110 -0.46 18.72 10.97
C GLU A 110 -0.62 20.00 10.11
N LYS A 111 -1.75 20.16 9.43
CA LYS A 111 -2.03 21.37 8.65
C LYS A 111 -2.21 22.60 9.54
N LYS A 112 -2.83 22.45 10.71
CA LYS A 112 -3.00 23.56 11.67
C LYS A 112 -1.64 24.01 12.21
N ASP A 113 -0.78 23.08 12.59
CA ASP A 113 0.56 23.37 13.12
C ASP A 113 1.43 24.08 12.06
N GLU A 114 1.33 23.65 10.78
CA GLU A 114 2.04 24.31 9.68
C GLU A 114 1.52 25.72 9.41
N ILE A 115 0.20 25.95 9.47
CA ILE A 115 -0.38 27.29 9.34
C ILE A 115 0.13 28.21 10.45
N GLU A 116 0.19 27.72 11.69
CA GLU A 116 0.68 28.49 12.83
C GLU A 116 2.16 28.84 12.68
N ARG A 117 2.97 27.88 12.23
CA ARG A 117 4.39 28.10 11.92
C ARG A 117 4.59 29.15 10.82
N LEU A 118 3.84 29.05 9.73
CA LEU A 118 3.92 29.99 8.60
C LEU A 118 3.46 31.40 9.00
N LYS A 119 2.39 31.50 9.81
CA LYS A 119 1.92 32.78 10.35
C LYS A 119 3.00 33.46 11.20
N GLY A 120 3.66 32.72 12.08
CA GLY A 120 4.76 33.26 12.88
C GLY A 120 5.98 33.68 12.06
N LEU A 121 6.28 32.98 10.95
CA LEU A 121 7.35 33.39 10.04
C LEU A 121 7.01 34.68 9.28
N LEU A 122 5.74 34.81 8.85
CA LEU A 122 5.24 35.99 8.16
C LEU A 122 5.30 37.23 9.06
N GLU A 123 4.86 37.11 10.32
CA GLU A 123 4.90 38.17 11.31
C GLU A 123 6.33 38.69 11.53
N LYS A 124 7.29 37.79 11.78
CA LYS A 124 8.71 38.13 11.92
C LYS A 124 9.29 38.83 10.68
N THR A 125 8.82 38.45 9.50
CA THR A 125 9.26 39.05 8.24
C THR A 125 8.67 40.45 8.08
N GLN A 126 7.40 40.63 8.45
CA GLN A 126 6.72 41.92 8.43
C GLN A 126 7.36 42.90 9.42
N GLU A 127 7.69 42.45 10.63
CA GLU A 127 8.39 43.26 11.63
C GLU A 127 9.75 43.75 11.11
N ARG A 128 10.55 42.86 10.50
CA ARG A 128 11.83 43.25 9.88
C ARG A 128 11.62 44.27 8.77
N ASN A 129 10.62 44.09 7.92
CA ASN A 129 10.34 44.99 6.82
C ASN A 129 9.92 46.38 7.34
N ASN A 130 9.04 46.43 8.34
CA ASN A 130 8.64 47.67 9.00
C ASN A 130 9.84 48.39 9.64
N ALA A 131 10.71 47.67 10.34
CA ALA A 131 11.92 48.24 10.93
C ALA A 131 12.88 48.79 9.86
N MET A 132 13.03 48.08 8.74
CA MET A 132 13.85 48.53 7.63
C MET A 132 13.26 49.76 6.93
N LYS A 133 11.94 49.79 6.72
CA LYS A 133 11.23 50.96 6.19
C LYS A 133 11.39 52.17 7.10
N ALA A 134 11.27 52.00 8.42
CA ALA A 134 11.47 53.06 9.40
C ALA A 134 12.91 53.62 9.39
N ARG A 135 13.91 52.81 9.04
CA ARG A 135 15.30 53.27 8.85
C ARG A 135 15.51 54.01 7.53
N ILE A 136 14.81 53.59 6.46
CA ILE A 136 14.96 54.18 5.12
C ILE A 136 14.21 55.52 5.01
N GLU A 137 13.03 55.65 5.62
CA GLU A 137 12.18 56.85 5.52
C GLU A 137 12.89 58.17 5.90
N PRO A 138 13.63 58.27 7.03
CA PRO A 138 14.36 59.50 7.36
C PRO A 138 15.55 59.75 6.43
N LEU A 139 16.16 58.72 5.83
CA LEU A 139 17.22 58.89 4.83
C LEU A 139 16.69 59.43 3.50
N LYS A 140 15.40 59.23 3.20
CA LYS A 140 14.71 59.86 2.07
C LYS A 140 14.33 61.32 2.34
N GLN A 141 14.15 61.68 3.62
CA GLN A 141 13.82 63.05 4.02
C GLN A 141 15.06 63.90 4.33
N GLY A 142 16.17 63.25 4.71
CA GLY A 142 17.50 63.85 4.90
C GLY A 142 18.23 64.08 3.58
N GLU A 143 17.60 64.81 2.67
CA GLU A 143 18.28 65.46 1.58
C GLU A 143 18.48 66.94 2.00
N ASP A 144 19.64 67.23 2.61
CA ASP A 144 20.16 68.59 2.89
C ASP A 144 20.49 69.35 1.59
N PHE A 145 19.54 69.35 0.65
CA PHE A 145 19.62 70.07 -0.61
C PHE A 145 19.52 71.59 -0.39
N ASN A 146 18.99 72.03 0.75
CA ASN A 146 18.97 73.45 1.10
C ASN A 146 20.34 73.96 1.58
N ASP A 147 21.03 73.22 2.45
CA ASP A 147 22.37 73.62 2.94
C ASP A 147 23.40 73.58 1.80
N THR A 148 23.36 72.54 0.97
CA THR A 148 24.26 72.44 -0.20
C THR A 148 23.99 73.55 -1.22
N ARG A 149 22.73 73.98 -1.37
CA ARG A 149 22.35 75.07 -2.29
C ARG A 149 22.75 76.43 -1.75
N ASP A 150 22.63 76.69 -0.44
CA ASP A 150 23.06 77.93 0.22
C ASP A 150 24.58 78.14 0.10
N VAL A 151 25.36 77.08 0.34
CA VAL A 151 26.82 77.09 0.16
C VAL A 151 27.20 77.35 -1.30
N LEU A 152 26.50 76.72 -2.25
CA LEU A 152 26.75 76.94 -3.68
C LEU A 152 26.44 78.40 -4.10
N THR A 153 25.36 78.99 -3.56
CA THR A 153 25.04 80.40 -3.83
C THR A 153 26.08 81.36 -3.25
N LYS A 154 26.55 81.12 -2.02
CA LYS A 154 27.60 81.92 -1.39
C LYS A 154 28.93 81.80 -2.15
N LEU A 155 29.29 80.60 -2.60
CA LEU A 155 30.50 80.37 -3.41
C LEU A 155 30.45 81.13 -4.74
N LYS A 156 29.29 81.11 -5.42
CA LYS A 156 29.09 81.89 -6.66
C LYS A 156 29.23 83.38 -6.43
N GLN A 157 28.65 83.92 -5.36
CA GLN A 157 28.78 85.34 -5.00
C GLN A 157 30.24 85.73 -4.73
N TRP A 158 30.99 84.88 -4.01
CA TRP A 158 32.41 85.11 -3.73
C TRP A 158 33.28 85.07 -4.99
N ASN A 159 33.04 84.11 -5.88
CA ASN A 159 33.76 84.01 -7.14
C ASN A 159 33.54 85.23 -8.05
N SER A 160 32.31 85.74 -8.10
CA SER A 160 32.01 87.00 -8.81
C SER A 160 32.67 88.22 -8.17
N ALA A 161 32.80 88.26 -6.83
CA ALA A 161 33.48 89.34 -6.12
C ALA A 161 35.01 89.30 -6.30
N CYS A 162 35.63 88.12 -6.41
CA CYS A 162 37.06 88.01 -6.71
C CYS A 162 37.38 88.39 -8.15
N GLN A 163 36.52 88.04 -9.12
CA GLN A 163 36.71 88.42 -10.53
C GLN A 163 36.63 89.93 -10.77
N SER A 164 35.97 90.71 -9.89
CA SER A 164 35.97 92.17 -9.98
C SER A 164 37.19 92.86 -9.38
N TYR A 165 38.11 92.12 -8.75
CA TYR A 165 39.35 92.67 -8.17
C TYR A 165 40.60 92.48 -9.05
N ASP A 166 40.52 91.66 -10.10
CA ASP A 166 41.63 91.39 -11.03
C ASP A 166 41.58 92.24 -12.33
N ASP A 167 40.59 93.13 -12.49
CA ASP A 167 40.39 93.99 -13.68
C ASP A 167 40.60 95.51 -13.42
N HIS A 168 41.47 95.89 -12.47
CA HIS A 168 41.90 97.28 -12.27
C HIS A 168 43.42 97.49 -12.28
#